data_AF-A0A8A3PS96-F1
#
_entry.id   AF-A0A8A3PS96-F1
#
_cell.length_a   1.000
_cell.length_b   1.000
_cell.length_c   1.000
_cell.angle_alpha   90.00
_cell.angle_beta   90.00
_cell.angle_gamma   90.00
#
_symmetry.space_group_name_H-M   'P 1'
#
loop_
_entity.id
_entity.type
_entity.pdbx_description
1 polymer ?
#
loop_
_entity_poly.entity_id
_entity_poly.type
_entity_poly.pdbx_seq_one_letter_code
_entity_poly.pdbx_strand_id
1 'polypeptide(L)'
;DVVRIAPNEFVFATPRALADLYGTHHKNLELFPKTQINNHGHDERGGIIWEWDPVRHQQIAKQLFPAFSGQAIKAKELILHKYIDFFVERMKEFGGEAQGVSLPTWLSWLCVDISTDMAYTCEMNTLQHSKVSDIH
;
A
#
# COMPACT_ATOMS: atom_id res chain seq x y z
N ASP A 1 21.71 10.57 12.33
CA ASP A 1 22.72 11.37 11.62
C ASP A 1 22.13 12.17 10.48
N VAL A 2 22.84 13.19 9.99
CA VAL A 2 22.47 13.97 8.79
C VAL A 2 23.62 13.88 7.79
N VAL A 3 23.33 13.44 6.57
CA VAL A 3 24.34 13.23 5.52
C VAL A 3 23.89 13.95 4.25
N ARG A 4 24.76 14.79 3.69
CA ARG A 4 24.55 15.39 2.37
C ARG A 4 25.02 14.41 1.29
N ILE A 5 24.12 14.02 0.39
CA ILE A 5 24.41 13.04 -0.68
C ILE A 5 24.61 13.71 -2.05
N ALA A 6 24.05 14.91 -2.25
CA ALA A 6 24.21 15.72 -3.47
C ALA A 6 24.23 17.23 -3.13
N PRO A 7 24.43 18.15 -4.09
CA PRO A 7 24.40 19.59 -3.83
C PRO A 7 23.13 20.08 -3.12
N ASN A 8 21.97 19.51 -3.46
CA ASN A 8 20.65 19.90 -2.94
C ASN A 8 19.89 18.74 -2.27
N GLU A 9 20.60 17.68 -1.86
CA GLU A 9 19.97 16.47 -1.31
C GLU A 9 20.63 16.06 0.02
N PHE A 10 19.77 15.83 1.02
CA PHE A 10 20.15 15.48 2.38
C PHE A 10 19.35 14.28 2.86
N VAL A 11 20.02 13.39 3.60
CA VAL A 11 19.43 12.25 4.30
C VAL A 11 19.41 12.56 5.79
N PHE A 12 18.23 12.50 6.38
CA PHE A 12 18.02 12.67 7.81
C PHE A 12 17.67 11.32 8.45
N ALA A 13 18.58 10.79 9.25
CA ALA A 13 18.40 9.57 10.03
C ALA A 13 18.37 9.90 11.53
N THR A 14 17.52 10.86 11.92
CA THR A 14 17.32 11.25 13.33
C THR A 14 15.85 11.06 13.70
N PRO A 15 15.51 10.64 14.94
CA PRO A 15 14.12 10.47 15.35
C PRO A 15 13.29 11.75 15.23
N ARG A 16 13.93 12.91 15.47
CA ARG A 16 13.29 14.23 15.34
C ARG A 16 12.88 14.54 13.90
N ALA A 17 13.68 14.11 12.91
CA ALA A 17 13.36 14.36 11.51
C ALA A 17 12.05 13.69 11.08
N LEU A 18 11.64 12.58 11.69
CA LEU A 18 10.34 11.97 11.40
C LEU A 18 9.19 12.93 11.71
N ALA A 19 9.22 13.57 12.88
CA ALA A 19 8.19 14.54 13.27
C ALA A 19 8.28 15.84 12.45
N ASP A 20 9.49 16.31 12.17
CA ASP A 20 9.70 17.55 11.40
C ASP A 20 9.30 17.37 9.91
N LEU A 21 9.47 16.18 9.33
CA LEU A 21 9.16 15.89 7.91
C LEU A 21 7.72 15.38 7.70
N TYR A 22 7.22 14.52 8.58
CA TYR A 22 5.93 13.82 8.41
C TYR A 22 4.88 14.18 9.45
N GLY A 23 5.22 15.01 10.44
CA GLY A 23 4.29 15.47 11.45
C GLY A 23 3.20 16.40 10.91
N THR A 24 2.18 16.63 11.72
CA THR A 24 1.11 17.58 11.39
C THR A 24 1.71 18.96 11.18
N HIS A 25 1.47 19.54 10.01
CA HIS A 25 2.01 20.84 9.64
C HIS A 25 1.65 21.91 10.68
N HIS A 26 2.66 22.59 11.21
CA HIS A 26 2.47 23.77 12.06
C HIS A 26 2.28 25.00 11.18
N LYS A 27 1.29 25.84 11.54
CA LYS A 27 1.06 27.14 10.87
C LYS A 27 2.40 27.88 10.72
N ASN A 28 2.69 28.32 9.50
CA ASN A 28 3.88 29.09 9.08
C ASN A 28 5.16 28.30 8.73
N LEU A 29 5.12 26.98 8.61
CA LEU A 29 6.21 26.23 7.97
C LEU A 29 5.99 26.11 6.45
N GLU A 30 7.06 26.07 5.67
CA GLU A 30 6.96 25.72 4.25
C GLU A 30 6.52 24.25 4.11
N LEU A 31 5.72 23.96 3.09
CA LEU A 31 5.41 22.57 2.74
C LEU A 31 6.63 21.97 2.04
N PHE A 32 6.92 20.70 2.32
CA PHE A 32 7.87 19.91 1.56
C PHE A 32 7.10 19.15 0.46
N PRO A 33 6.85 19.76 -0.72
CA PRO A 33 6.18 19.05 -1.80
C PRO A 33 7.04 17.88 -2.27
N LYS A 34 6.38 16.82 -2.75
CA LYS A 34 7.07 15.72 -3.38
C LYS A 34 7.88 16.23 -4.57
N THR A 35 9.12 15.78 -4.69
CA THR A 35 9.98 16.13 -5.82
C THR A 35 9.42 15.55 -7.11
N GLN A 36 9.49 16.31 -8.21
CA GLN A 36 9.00 15.85 -9.52
C GLN A 36 9.75 14.63 -10.07
N ILE A 37 10.94 14.31 -9.55
CA ILE A 37 11.69 13.09 -9.87
C ILE A 37 10.87 11.82 -9.56
N ASN A 38 10.00 11.90 -8.56
CA ASN A 38 9.14 10.79 -8.16
C ASN A 38 7.75 10.87 -8.83
N ASN A 39 7.51 11.75 -9.79
CA ASN A 39 6.23 11.78 -10.50
C ASN A 39 6.23 10.73 -11.62
N HIS A 40 5.81 9.51 -11.28
CA HIS A 40 5.63 8.42 -12.25
C HIS A 40 4.20 8.35 -12.83
N GLY A 41 3.37 9.37 -12.56
CA GLY A 41 2.05 9.48 -13.17
C GLY A 41 2.17 9.72 -14.67
N HIS A 42 1.69 8.78 -15.48
CA HIS A 42 1.72 8.88 -16.95
C HIS A 42 0.68 9.85 -17.52
N ASP A 43 -0.20 10.43 -16.68
CA ASP A 43 -1.26 11.37 -17.06
C ASP A 43 -1.12 12.71 -16.31
N GLU A 44 -1.94 13.70 -16.70
CA GLU A 44 -2.03 15.01 -16.04
C GLU A 44 -2.51 14.94 -14.57
N ARG A 45 -2.78 13.73 -14.03
CA ARG A 45 -3.49 13.50 -12.78
C ARG A 45 -3.05 12.23 -12.04
N GLY A 46 -1.75 11.91 -12.01
CA GLY A 46 -1.08 10.65 -11.61
C GLY A 46 -1.48 9.92 -10.31
N GLY A 47 -2.74 9.89 -9.90
CA GLY A 47 -3.21 9.38 -8.63
C GLY A 47 -2.71 10.19 -7.43
N ILE A 48 -3.31 9.93 -6.27
CA ILE A 48 -2.93 10.57 -5.00
C ILE A 48 -1.46 10.30 -4.61
N ILE A 49 -0.91 9.16 -5.04
CA ILE A 49 0.47 8.75 -4.72
C ILE A 49 1.48 9.68 -5.41
N TRP A 50 1.22 10.10 -6.64
CA TRP A 50 2.15 10.93 -7.43
C TRP A 50 1.76 12.42 -7.47
N GLU A 51 0.64 12.81 -6.85
CA GLU A 51 0.21 14.21 -6.77
C GLU A 51 1.21 15.07 -5.98
N TRP A 52 1.76 16.09 -6.63
CA TRP A 52 2.79 16.99 -6.10
C TRP A 52 2.20 18.30 -5.57
N ASP A 53 1.06 18.75 -6.10
CA ASP A 53 0.37 19.94 -5.62
C ASP A 53 -0.29 19.61 -4.26
N PRO A 54 0.15 20.24 -3.16
CA PRO A 54 -0.37 19.93 -1.82
C PRO A 54 -1.87 20.26 -1.67
N VAL A 55 -2.38 21.28 -2.36
CA VAL A 55 -3.80 21.66 -2.30
C VAL A 55 -4.63 20.58 -2.98
N ARG A 56 -4.21 20.15 -4.17
CA ARG A 56 -4.89 19.10 -4.92
C ARG A 56 -4.78 17.74 -4.23
N HIS A 57 -3.62 17.40 -3.70
CA HIS A 57 -3.41 16.20 -2.90
C HIS A 57 -4.38 16.16 -1.72
N GLN A 58 -4.52 17.27 -0.98
CA GLN A 58 -5.45 17.37 0.14
C GLN A 58 -6.92 17.18 -0.31
N GLN A 59 -7.31 17.74 -1.46
CA GLN A 59 -8.65 17.58 -2.00
C GLN A 59 -8.96 16.11 -2.35
N ILE A 60 -8.06 15.44 -3.07
CA ILE A 60 -8.20 14.02 -3.45
C ILE A 60 -8.19 13.14 -2.19
N ALA A 61 -7.27 13.39 -1.25
CA ALA A 61 -7.21 12.67 0.02
C ALA A 61 -8.52 12.78 0.79
N LYS A 62 -9.10 13.99 0.87
CA LYS A 62 -10.39 14.22 1.54
C LYS A 62 -11.53 13.41 0.92
N GLN A 63 -11.53 13.22 -0.40
CA GLN A 63 -12.52 12.39 -1.08
C GLN A 63 -12.30 10.90 -0.81
N LEU A 64 -11.04 10.47 -0.64
CA LEU A 64 -10.65 9.08 -0.44
C LEU A 64 -10.78 8.59 1.01
N PHE A 65 -10.49 9.45 2.00
CA PHE A 65 -10.44 9.10 3.43
C PHE A 65 -11.66 8.36 3.98
N PRO A 66 -12.92 8.68 3.59
CA PRO A 66 -14.09 7.97 4.11
C PRO A 66 -14.06 6.45 3.85
N ALA A 67 -13.51 6.02 2.71
CA ALA A 67 -13.36 4.61 2.37
C ALA A 67 -12.38 3.86 3.29
N PHE A 68 -11.49 4.60 3.95
CA PHE A 68 -10.51 4.09 4.91
C PHE A 68 -10.89 4.41 6.37
N SER A 69 -12.12 4.83 6.63
CA SER A 69 -12.60 5.05 7.99
C SER A 69 -12.70 3.75 8.78
N GLY A 70 -12.61 3.82 10.11
CA GLY A 70 -12.74 2.63 10.97
C GLY A 70 -14.07 1.89 10.77
N GLN A 71 -15.15 2.59 10.44
CA GLN A 71 -16.44 1.97 10.10
C GLN A 71 -16.40 1.24 8.76
N ALA A 72 -15.81 1.85 7.73
CA ALA A 72 -15.66 1.23 6.41
C ALA A 72 -14.76 -0.02 6.48
N ILE A 73 -13.66 0.04 7.24
CA ILE A 73 -12.77 -1.10 7.48
C ILE A 73 -13.53 -2.23 8.20
N LYS A 74 -14.28 -1.91 9.26
CA LYS A 74 -15.11 -2.92 9.97
C LYS A 74 -16.16 -3.54 9.08
N ALA A 75 -16.80 -2.76 8.20
CA ALA A 75 -17.78 -3.30 7.26
C ALA A 75 -17.16 -4.31 6.26
N LYS A 76 -15.84 -4.24 6.04
CA LYS A 76 -15.07 -5.14 5.17
C LYS A 76 -14.36 -6.28 5.94
N GLU A 77 -14.52 -6.34 7.26
CA GLU A 77 -13.86 -7.34 8.11
C GLU A 77 -14.18 -8.79 7.68
N LEU A 78 -15.45 -9.08 7.36
CA LEU A 78 -15.87 -10.41 6.91
C LEU A 78 -15.18 -10.85 5.62
N ILE A 79 -14.92 -9.91 4.70
CA ILE A 79 -14.23 -10.19 3.44
C ILE A 79 -12.76 -10.51 3.72
N LEU A 80 -12.11 -9.77 4.63
CA LEU A 80 -10.74 -10.05 5.03
C LEU A 80 -10.61 -11.44 5.66
N HIS A 81 -11.51 -11.79 6.60
CA HIS A 81 -11.51 -13.12 7.21
C HIS A 81 -11.66 -14.23 6.16
N LYS A 82 -12.58 -14.08 5.19
CA LYS A 82 -12.75 -15.03 4.08
C LYS A 82 -11.42 -15.32 3.37
N TYR A 83 -10.68 -14.29 2.95
CA TYR A 83 -9.42 -14.50 2.22
C TYR A 83 -8.28 -15.00 3.11
N ILE A 84 -8.23 -14.57 4.38
CA ILE A 84 -7.23 -15.05 5.34
C ILE A 84 -7.46 -16.53 5.65
N ASP A 85 -8.71 -16.93 5.87
CA ASP A 85 -9.07 -18.32 6.12
C ASP A 85 -8.68 -19.20 4.93
N PHE A 86 -9.00 -18.77 3.70
CA PHE A 86 -8.56 -19.47 2.49
C PHE A 86 -7.04 -19.57 2.38
N PHE A 87 -6.31 -18.48 2.67
CA PHE A 87 -4.85 -18.51 2.67
C PHE A 87 -4.33 -19.53 3.70
N VAL A 88 -4.86 -19.55 4.92
CA VAL A 88 -4.46 -20.49 5.96
C VAL A 88 -4.76 -21.93 5.56
N GLU A 89 -5.92 -22.20 4.96
CA GLU A 89 -6.27 -23.52 4.44
C GLU A 89 -5.27 -24.00 3.39
N ARG A 90 -4.95 -23.16 2.39
CA ARG A 90 -3.96 -23.48 1.36
C ARG A 90 -2.57 -23.71 1.93
N MET A 91 -2.16 -22.92 2.91
CA MET A 91 -0.87 -23.09 3.57
C MET A 91 -0.80 -24.39 4.37
N LYS A 92 -1.91 -24.87 4.94
CA LYS A 92 -1.97 -26.20 5.59
C LYS A 92 -1.89 -27.34 4.58
N GLU A 93 -2.53 -27.17 3.43
CA GLU A 93 -2.52 -28.16 2.34
C GLU A 93 -1.12 -28.33 1.74
N PHE A 94 -0.51 -27.22 1.29
CA PHE A 94 0.74 -27.26 0.51
C PHE A 94 2.01 -27.03 1.35
N GLY A 95 1.90 -26.35 2.50
CA GLY A 95 3.07 -25.97 3.30
C GLY A 95 3.78 -27.14 3.99
N GLY A 96 3.12 -28.30 4.10
CA GLY A 96 3.71 -29.53 4.63
C GLY A 96 4.39 -30.42 3.58
N GLU A 97 4.29 -30.07 2.29
CA GLU A 97 4.87 -30.88 1.21
C GLU A 97 6.39 -30.71 1.14
N ALA A 98 7.08 -31.72 0.60
CA ALA A 98 8.56 -31.75 0.53
C ALA A 98 9.18 -30.57 -0.25
N GLN A 99 8.40 -29.98 -1.16
CA GLN A 99 8.82 -28.82 -1.97
C GLN A 99 8.55 -27.48 -1.27
N GLY A 100 7.72 -27.48 -0.20
CA GLY A 100 7.30 -26.28 0.51
C GLY A 100 6.51 -25.30 -0.37
N VAL A 101 6.34 -24.08 0.14
CA VAL A 101 5.60 -23.01 -0.55
C VAL A 101 6.37 -21.69 -0.52
N SER A 102 6.32 -20.94 -1.62
CA SER A 102 6.87 -19.58 -1.69
C SER A 102 5.94 -18.57 -1.03
N LEU A 103 6.19 -18.25 0.24
CA LEU A 103 5.42 -17.24 0.97
C LEU A 103 5.29 -15.89 0.22
N PRO A 104 6.33 -15.34 -0.43
CA PRO A 104 6.18 -14.10 -1.19
C PRO A 104 5.14 -14.19 -2.31
N THR A 105 5.09 -15.33 -3.02
CA THR A 105 4.13 -15.56 -4.11
C THR A 105 2.70 -15.64 -3.57
N TRP A 106 2.50 -16.46 -2.53
CA TRP A 106 1.19 -16.65 -1.91
C TRP A 106 0.65 -15.36 -1.26
N LEU A 107 1.51 -14.58 -0.61
CA LEU A 107 1.16 -13.26 -0.08
C LEU A 107 0.79 -12.27 -1.19
N SER A 108 1.46 -12.34 -2.34
CA SER A 108 1.15 -11.49 -3.49
C SER A 108 -0.24 -11.78 -4.03
N TRP A 109 -0.62 -13.06 -4.18
CA TRP A 109 -1.98 -13.45 -4.57
C TRP A 109 -3.03 -13.01 -3.54
N LEU A 110 -2.75 -13.20 -2.25
CA LEU A 110 -3.62 -12.73 -1.18
C LEU A 110 -3.85 -11.21 -1.24
N CYS A 111 -2.79 -10.42 -1.44
CA CYS A 111 -2.89 -8.98 -1.58
C CYS A 111 -3.73 -8.57 -2.79
N VAL A 112 -3.60 -9.25 -3.93
CA VAL A 112 -4.37 -8.96 -5.14
C VAL A 112 -5.86 -9.24 -4.92
N ASP A 113 -6.21 -10.42 -4.38
CA ASP A 113 -7.60 -10.80 -4.13
C ASP A 113 -8.27 -9.84 -3.14
N ILE A 114 -7.61 -9.56 -2.01
CA ILE A 114 -8.12 -8.61 -1.01
C ILE A 114 -8.29 -7.22 -1.64
N SER A 115 -7.27 -6.72 -2.32
CA SER A 115 -7.31 -5.35 -2.87
C SER A 115 -8.41 -5.21 -3.92
N THR A 116 -8.60 -6.22 -4.77
CA THR A 116 -9.61 -6.18 -5.83
C THR A 116 -11.02 -6.22 -5.26
N ASP A 117 -11.28 -7.11 -4.29
CA ASP A 117 -12.60 -7.20 -3.66
C ASP A 117 -12.90 -5.94 -2.82
N MET A 118 -11.91 -5.43 -2.10
CA MET A 118 -12.06 -4.19 -1.33
C MET A 118 -12.30 -2.96 -2.21
N ALA A 119 -11.59 -2.82 -3.32
CA ALA A 119 -11.65 -1.64 -4.19
C ALA A 119 -12.81 -1.68 -5.20
N TYR A 120 -13.09 -2.85 -5.78
CA TYR A 120 -14.01 -3.00 -6.91
C TYR A 120 -15.18 -3.94 -6.64
N THR A 121 -15.24 -4.58 -5.46
CA THR A 121 -16.24 -5.63 -5.16
C THR A 121 -16.25 -6.71 -6.24
N CYS A 122 -15.06 -7.08 -6.71
CA CYS A 122 -14.84 -8.05 -7.76
C CYS A 122 -13.98 -9.19 -7.22
N GLU A 123 -14.49 -10.42 -7.33
CA GLU A 123 -13.78 -11.64 -6.93
C GLU A 123 -12.91 -12.14 -8.09
N MET A 124 -11.58 -11.99 -7.99
CA MET A 124 -10.64 -12.54 -8.99
C MET A 124 -10.30 -14.02 -8.75
N ASN A 125 -10.53 -14.52 -7.53
CA ASN A 125 -10.33 -15.92 -7.14
C ASN A 125 -8.91 -16.46 -7.44
N THR A 126 -7.91 -15.58 -7.41
CA THR A 126 -6.54 -15.93 -7.76
C THR A 126 -5.94 -16.97 -6.79
N LEU A 127 -6.23 -16.84 -5.49
CA LEU A 127 -5.90 -17.83 -4.44
C LEU A 127 -6.64 -19.16 -4.56
N GLN A 128 -7.83 -19.16 -5.18
CA GLN A 128 -8.63 -20.38 -5.32
C GLN A 128 -8.16 -21.23 -6.50
N HIS A 129 -7.68 -20.57 -7.56
CA HIS A 129 -7.23 -21.24 -8.78
C HIS A 129 -5.73 -21.52 -8.83
N SER A 130 -4.94 -20.94 -7.91
CA SER A 130 -3.50 -21.13 -7.85
C SER A 130 -3.12 -22.57 -7.55
N LYS A 131 -2.27 -23.16 -8.39
CA LYS A 131 -1.61 -24.45 -8.13
C LYS A 131 -0.12 -24.24 -7.91
N VAL A 132 0.52 -25.17 -7.19
CA VAL A 132 1.99 -25.19 -7.02
C VAL A 132 2.72 -25.22 -8.37
N SER A 133 2.10 -25.75 -9.42
CA SER A 133 2.63 -25.80 -10.80
C SER A 133 2.72 -24.44 -11.50
N ASP A 134 2.03 -23.42 -11.00
CA ASP A 134 1.99 -22.09 -11.63
C ASP A 134 3.18 -21.21 -11.19
N ILE A 135 4.11 -21.78 -10.42
CA ILE A 135 5.30 -21.13 -9.83
C ILE A 135 6.56 -21.42 -10.66
N HIS A 136 6.44 -21.43 -12.00
CA HIS A 136 7.56 -21.63 -12.92
C HIS A 136 7.92 -20.36 -13.69
#